data_AF-A0A117DQR9-F1
#
_entry.id   AF-A0A117DQR9-F1
#
_cell.length_a   1.000
_cell.length_b   1.000
_cell.length_c   1.000
_cell.angle_alpha   90.00
_cell.angle_beta   90.00
_cell.angle_gamma   90.00
#
_symmetry.space_group_name_H-M   'P 1'
#
loop_
_entity.id
_entity.type
_entity.pdbx_description
1 polymer ?
#
loop_
_entity_poly.entity_id
_entity_poly.type
_entity_poly.pdbx_seq_one_letter_code
_entity_poly.pdbx_strand_id
1 'polypeptide(L)'
;MWRDGRLEPLRVEARPAPVNYGCLPGTLNPADDAEVDAVWLGEPLAVGTVREGAPAALLHLHDGDHKVIFSVGPVQGAALHGLLAWFPPERGATVQDAHAAQAWLDELAAARPG
;
A
#
# COMPACT_ATOMS: atom_id res chain seq x y z
N MET A 1 -12.39 -11.71 -7.40
CA MET A 1 -12.39 -13.14 -7.09
C MET A 1 -13.05 -13.91 -8.23
N TRP A 2 -12.52 -15.06 -8.59
CA TRP A 2 -13.14 -15.92 -9.60
C TRP A 2 -14.13 -16.86 -8.92
N ARG A 3 -15.41 -16.77 -9.29
CA ARG A 3 -16.50 -17.61 -8.77
C ARG A 3 -17.43 -17.98 -9.92
N ASP A 4 -17.80 -19.25 -10.00
CA ASP A 4 -18.76 -19.78 -10.99
C ASP A 4 -18.52 -19.30 -12.44
N GLY A 5 -17.25 -19.28 -12.87
CA GLY A 5 -16.87 -18.90 -14.24
C GLY A 5 -16.93 -17.40 -14.51
N ARG A 6 -17.00 -16.55 -13.47
CA ARG A 6 -17.04 -15.09 -13.59
C ARG A 6 -16.06 -14.42 -12.64
N LEU A 7 -15.59 -13.25 -13.07
CA LEU A 7 -14.87 -12.33 -12.21
C LEU A 7 -15.89 -11.50 -11.40
N GLU A 8 -15.84 -11.64 -10.08
CA GLU A 8 -16.65 -10.89 -9.13
C GLU A 8 -15.78 -9.98 -8.26
N PRO A 9 -16.24 -8.79 -7.85
CA PRO A 9 -15.55 -7.99 -6.85
C PRO A 9 -15.38 -8.78 -5.54
N LEU A 10 -14.17 -8.83 -4.98
CA LEU A 10 -13.93 -9.50 -3.71
C LEU A 10 -14.64 -8.78 -2.54
N ARG A 11 -14.67 -7.45 -2.60
CA ARG A 11 -15.40 -6.57 -1.69
C ARG A 11 -15.73 -5.27 -2.42
N VAL A 12 -16.76 -4.57 -1.95
CA VAL A 12 -17.04 -3.18 -2.31
C VAL A 12 -16.68 -2.33 -1.11
N GLU A 13 -15.66 -1.49 -1.25
CA GLU A 13 -15.29 -0.55 -0.19
C GLU A 13 -16.38 0.50 -0.02
N ALA A 14 -16.73 0.81 1.23
CA ALA A 14 -17.77 1.80 1.54
C ALA A 14 -17.36 3.22 1.11
N ARG A 15 -16.06 3.48 0.99
CA ARG A 15 -15.49 4.77 0.58
C ARG A 15 -14.36 4.56 -0.41
N PRO A 16 -14.24 5.41 -1.45
CA PRO A 16 -13.10 5.36 -2.35
C PRO A 16 -11.80 5.60 -1.57
N ALA A 17 -10.69 5.06 -2.06
CA ALA A 17 -9.39 5.37 -1.52
C ALA A 17 -9.14 6.90 -1.62
N PRO A 18 -8.67 7.55 -0.54
CA PRO A 18 -8.46 9.01 -0.53
C PRO A 18 -7.17 9.45 -1.26
N VAL A 19 -6.43 8.49 -1.82
CA VAL A 19 -5.10 8.64 -2.40
C VAL A 19 -4.96 7.73 -3.62
N ASN A 20 -3.93 7.96 -4.43
CA ASN A 20 -3.59 7.01 -5.50
C ASN A 20 -3.11 5.71 -4.88
N TYR A 21 -3.76 4.61 -5.24
CA TYR A 21 -3.55 3.30 -4.65
C TYR A 21 -3.26 2.28 -5.75
N GLY A 22 -2.28 1.43 -5.54
CA GLY A 22 -1.85 0.41 -6.49
C GLY A 22 -1.02 -0.67 -5.78
N CYS A 23 -0.13 -1.33 -6.50
CA CYS A 23 0.75 -2.37 -5.98
C CYS A 23 2.20 -2.18 -6.43
N LEU A 24 3.12 -2.88 -5.78
CA LEU A 24 4.51 -3.05 -6.19
C LEU A 24 4.68 -4.39 -6.93
N PRO A 25 4.83 -4.38 -8.27
CA PRO A 25 4.95 -5.60 -9.03
C PRO A 25 6.15 -6.45 -8.61
N GLY A 26 5.96 -7.76 -8.56
CA GLY A 26 7.05 -8.68 -8.21
C GLY A 26 7.45 -8.66 -6.74
N THR A 27 6.62 -8.11 -5.85
CA THR A 27 6.72 -8.29 -4.41
C THR A 27 5.62 -9.23 -3.92
N LEU A 28 5.74 -9.76 -2.70
CA LEU A 28 4.66 -10.51 -2.05
C LEU A 28 4.56 -10.07 -0.58
N ASN A 29 3.36 -9.68 -0.16
CA ASN A 29 3.04 -9.35 1.20
C ASN A 29 2.80 -10.65 2.00
N PRO A 30 3.55 -10.92 3.07
CA PRO A 30 3.37 -12.15 3.86
C PRO A 30 1.99 -12.28 4.52
N ALA A 31 1.23 -11.18 4.63
CA ALA A 31 -0.10 -11.20 5.22
C ALA A 31 -1.14 -11.94 4.36
N ASP A 32 -0.99 -11.93 3.03
CA ASP A 32 -2.01 -12.45 2.11
C ASP A 32 -1.46 -13.06 0.81
N ASP A 33 -0.13 -13.15 0.65
CA ASP A 33 0.57 -13.59 -0.56
C ASP A 33 0.18 -12.80 -1.84
N ALA A 34 -0.32 -11.57 -1.70
CA ALA A 34 -0.57 -10.66 -2.81
C ALA A 34 0.62 -9.70 -3.03
N GLU A 35 0.66 -9.03 -4.18
CA GLU A 35 1.64 -7.95 -4.37
C GLU A 35 1.48 -6.87 -3.31
N VAL A 36 2.59 -6.36 -2.78
CA VAL A 36 2.56 -5.33 -1.74
C VAL A 36 1.81 -4.12 -2.24
N ASP A 37 0.84 -3.65 -1.44
CA ASP A 37 0.09 -2.44 -1.74
C ASP A 37 0.99 -1.19 -1.68
N ALA A 38 0.82 -0.33 -2.67
CA ALA A 38 1.55 0.92 -2.82
C ALA A 38 0.61 2.12 -2.80
N VAL A 39 1.04 3.19 -2.14
CA VAL A 39 0.32 4.46 -2.07
C VAL A 39 1.18 5.57 -2.66
N TRP A 40 0.60 6.39 -3.55
CA TRP A 40 1.26 7.59 -4.06
C TRP A 40 0.54 8.86 -3.57
N LEU A 41 1.19 9.61 -2.69
CA LEU A 41 0.71 10.89 -2.18
C LEU A 41 1.04 12.01 -3.16
N GLY A 42 0.01 12.50 -3.85
CA GLY A 42 0.09 13.59 -4.82
C GLY A 42 -1.21 13.76 -5.59
N GLU A 43 -1.14 14.45 -6.73
CA GLU A 43 -2.30 14.64 -7.62
C GLU A 43 -2.90 13.29 -8.07
N PRO A 44 -4.23 13.23 -8.32
CA PRO A 44 -4.88 12.05 -8.84
C PRO A 44 -4.25 11.56 -10.16
N LEU A 45 -4.05 10.25 -10.26
CA LEU A 45 -3.49 9.58 -11.43
C LEU A 45 -4.57 8.75 -12.13
N ALA A 46 -4.45 8.61 -13.45
CA ALA A 46 -5.27 7.69 -14.21
C ALA A 46 -4.94 6.24 -13.80
N VAL A 47 -5.96 5.39 -13.71
CA VAL A 47 -5.78 3.95 -13.45
C VAL A 47 -4.84 3.34 -14.49
N GLY A 48 -3.90 2.49 -14.05
CA GLY A 48 -2.88 1.88 -14.90
C GLY A 48 -1.63 2.74 -15.12
N THR A 49 -1.57 3.95 -14.54
CA THR A 49 -0.35 4.76 -14.54
C THR A 49 0.76 4.04 -13.75
N VAL A 50 1.91 3.84 -14.38
CA VAL A 50 3.12 3.35 -13.72
C VAL A 50 3.97 4.54 -13.24
N ARG A 51 4.50 4.43 -12.02
CA ARG A 51 5.42 5.39 -11.39
C ARG A 51 6.54 4.63 -10.72
N GLU A 52 7.71 5.26 -10.73
CA GLU A 52 8.89 4.79 -10.03
C GLU A 52 9.35 5.87 -9.04
N GLY A 53 9.96 5.45 -7.95
CA GLY A 53 10.44 6.35 -6.91
C GLY A 53 11.07 5.58 -5.76
N ALA A 54 11.79 6.29 -4.89
CA ALA A 54 12.24 5.72 -3.63
C ALA A 54 11.07 5.68 -2.63
N PRO A 55 10.98 4.64 -1.78
CA PRO A 55 9.96 4.60 -0.73
C PRO A 55 10.16 5.78 0.22
N ALA A 56 9.07 6.49 0.51
CA ALA A 56 9.08 7.67 1.37
C ALA A 56 8.69 7.34 2.82
N ALA A 57 7.88 6.30 3.03
CA ALA A 57 7.45 5.84 4.35
C ALA A 57 6.82 4.45 4.27
N LEU A 58 6.69 3.79 5.42
CA LEU A 58 5.95 2.54 5.58
C LEU A 58 4.67 2.81 6.35
N LEU A 59 3.52 2.47 5.77
CA LEU A 59 2.27 2.38 6.51
C LEU A 59 2.22 1.01 7.19
N HIS A 60 2.35 1.01 8.51
CA HIS A 60 2.35 -0.19 9.31
C HIS A 60 0.94 -0.46 9.87
N LEU A 61 0.47 -1.70 9.69
CA LEU A 61 -0.81 -2.21 10.18
C LEU A 61 -0.58 -3.41 11.10
N HIS A 62 -1.39 -3.55 12.16
CA HIS A 62 -1.24 -4.63 13.15
C HIS A 62 -1.41 -6.04 12.57
N ASP A 63 -2.12 -6.18 11.47
CA ASP A 63 -2.36 -7.46 10.79
C ASP A 63 -1.26 -7.84 9.78
N GLY A 64 -0.19 -7.06 9.69
CA GLY A 64 0.94 -7.33 8.80
C GLY A 64 0.74 -6.89 7.35
N ASP A 65 -0.45 -6.45 6.95
CA ASP A 65 -0.74 -5.95 5.59
C ASP A 65 -0.21 -4.52 5.40
N HIS A 66 1.10 -4.37 5.53
CA HIS A 66 1.80 -3.10 5.41
C HIS A 66 1.77 -2.58 3.97
N LYS A 67 1.93 -1.26 3.84
CA LYS A 67 1.83 -0.57 2.54
C LYS A 67 2.98 0.40 2.38
N VAL A 68 3.54 0.47 1.18
CA VAL A 68 4.65 1.38 0.89
C VAL A 68 4.10 2.71 0.40
N ILE A 69 4.49 3.80 1.07
CA ILE A 69 4.12 5.15 0.67
C ILE A 69 5.23 5.77 -0.17
N PHE A 70 4.86 6.34 -1.31
CA PHE A 70 5.67 7.19 -2.17
C PHE A 70 5.10 8.61 -2.16
N SER A 71 5.96 9.62 -2.30
CA SER A 71 5.53 11.00 -2.41
C SER A 71 6.54 11.85 -3.18
N VAL A 72 6.02 12.90 -3.84
CA VAL A 72 6.84 13.96 -4.47
C VAL A 72 7.32 14.98 -3.42
N GLY A 73 6.74 14.99 -2.22
CA GLY A 73 7.05 15.92 -1.14
C GLY A 73 7.03 15.25 0.24
N PRO A 74 6.93 16.05 1.32
CA PRO A 74 6.89 15.51 2.67
C PRO A 74 5.66 14.61 2.89
N VAL A 75 5.87 13.46 3.55
CA VAL A 75 4.80 12.52 3.94
C VAL A 75 4.06 13.07 5.16
N GLN A 76 3.17 14.03 4.92
CA GLN A 76 2.38 14.70 5.96
C GLN A 76 1.11 15.34 5.39
N GLY A 77 0.32 15.97 6.26
CA GLY A 77 -0.83 16.79 5.84
C GLY A 77 -2.11 16.00 5.60
N ALA A 78 -3.04 16.59 4.86
CA ALA A 78 -4.41 16.07 4.74
C ALA A 78 -4.48 14.71 4.01
N ALA A 79 -3.65 14.50 2.98
CA ALA A 79 -3.62 13.24 2.25
C ALA A 79 -3.18 12.07 3.15
N LEU A 80 -2.14 12.27 3.96
CA LEU A 80 -1.70 11.25 4.91
C LEU A 80 -2.75 11.02 6.01
N HIS A 81 -3.31 12.07 6.60
CA HIS A 81 -4.38 11.91 7.60
C HIS A 81 -5.60 11.17 7.03
N GLY A 82 -5.99 11.49 5.80
CA GLY A 82 -7.08 10.82 5.09
C GLY A 82 -6.79 9.33 4.88
N LEU A 83 -5.57 8.99 4.47
CA LEU A 83 -5.13 7.60 4.34
C LEU A 83 -5.19 6.85 5.67
N LEU A 84 -4.63 7.41 6.75
CA LEU A 84 -4.64 6.75 8.06
C LEU A 84 -6.07 6.56 8.59
N ALA A 85 -6.95 7.55 8.41
CA ALA A 85 -8.34 7.48 8.81
C ALA A 85 -9.23 6.59 7.91
N TRP A 86 -8.72 6.17 6.74
CA TRP A 86 -9.41 5.24 5.85
C TRP A 86 -9.35 3.81 6.37
N PHE A 87 -8.33 3.47 7.17
CA PHE A 87 -8.26 2.18 7.85
C PHE A 87 -9.10 2.19 9.12
N PRO A 88 -9.85 1.09 9.40
CA PRO A 88 -10.53 0.93 10.67
C PRO A 88 -9.56 1.03 11.86
N PRO A 89 -9.95 1.63 12.99
CA PRO A 89 -9.07 1.83 14.14
C PRO A 89 -8.37 0.55 14.64
N GLU A 90 -9.03 -0.60 14.55
CA GLU A 90 -8.50 -1.91 14.95
C GLU A 90 -7.27 -2.34 14.15
N ARG A 91 -7.10 -1.85 12.92
CA ARG A 91 -5.90 -2.12 12.10
C ARG A 91 -4.68 -1.32 12.56
N GLY A 92 -4.87 -0.32 13.43
CA GLY A 92 -3.79 0.42 14.08
C GLY A 92 -2.85 1.14 13.11
N ALA A 93 -3.41 1.84 12.13
CA ALA A 93 -2.62 2.47 11.08
C ALA A 93 -1.65 3.52 11.64
N THR A 94 -0.36 3.29 11.41
CA THR A 94 0.73 4.20 11.78
C THR A 94 1.71 4.36 10.62
N VAL A 95 2.57 5.37 10.70
CA VAL A 95 3.60 5.63 9.68
C VAL A 95 4.97 5.49 10.31
N GLN A 96 5.83 4.71 9.66
CA GLN A 96 7.26 4.65 9.92
C GLN A 96 8.01 5.33 8.77
N ASP A 97 9.26 5.69 9.00
CA ASP A 97 10.05 6.48 8.06
C ASP A 97 10.47 5.70 6.79
N ALA A 98 11.15 6.41 5.88
CA ALA A 98 11.66 5.84 4.63
C ALA A 98 12.65 4.68 4.86
N HIS A 99 13.42 4.72 5.95
CA HIS A 99 14.38 3.66 6.26
C HIS A 99 13.66 2.37 6.64
N ALA A 100 12.62 2.46 7.48
CA ALA A 100 11.78 1.30 7.82
C ALA A 100 11.11 0.71 6.57
N ALA A 101 10.65 1.55 5.64
CA ALA A 101 10.07 1.09 4.38
C ALA A 101 11.07 0.33 3.51
N GLN A 102 12.29 0.87 3.36
CA GLN A 102 13.34 0.20 2.60
C GLN A 102 13.76 -1.12 3.26
N ALA A 103 13.96 -1.11 4.58
CA ALA A 103 14.35 -2.31 5.32
C ALA A 103 13.32 -3.44 5.16
N TRP A 104 12.03 -3.12 5.25
CA TRP A 104 10.98 -4.11 5.05
C TRP A 104 10.97 -4.67 3.60
N LEU A 105 11.15 -3.82 2.59
CA LEU A 105 11.26 -4.28 1.20
C LEU A 105 12.48 -5.20 0.97
N ASP A 106 13.61 -4.89 1.61
CA ASP A 106 14.81 -5.72 1.54
C ASP A 106 14.59 -7.09 2.20
N GLU A 107 13.86 -7.14 3.33
CA GLU A 107 13.47 -8.38 3.99
C GLU A 107 12.57 -9.24 3.09
N LEU A 108 11.58 -8.63 2.43
CA LEU A 108 10.71 -9.34 1.47
C LEU A 108 11.51 -9.90 0.29
N ALA A 109 12.47 -9.14 -0.22
CA ALA A 109 13.32 -9.58 -1.31
C ALA A 109 14.20 -10.77 -0.90
N ALA A 110 14.73 -10.77 0.33
CA ALA A 110 15.53 -11.86 0.87
C ALA A 110 14.70 -13.13 1.16
N ALA A 111 13.41 -12.98 1.47
CA ALA A 111 12.51 -14.10 1.76
C ALA A 111 11.99 -14.84 0.51
N ARG A 112 12.12 -14.26 -0.69
CA ARG A 112 11.69 -14.91 -1.93
C ARG A 112 12.61 -16.10 -2.29
N PRO A 113 12.11 -17.35 -2.35
CA PRO A 113 12.87 -18.43 -2.94
C PRO A 113 13.11 -18.14 -4.43
N GLY A 114 14.37 -18.32 -4.88
CA GLY A 114 14.79 -18.12 -6.26
C GLY A 114 14.32 -19.19 -7.23
#